data_AF-A0AAE1CVR1-F1
#
_entry.id   AF-A0AAE1CVR1-F1
#
_cell.length_a   1.000
_cell.length_b   1.000
_cell.length_c   1.000
_cell.angle_alpha   90.00
_cell.angle_beta   90.00
_cell.angle_gamma   90.00
#
_symmetry.space_group_name_H-M   'P 1'
#
loop_
_entity.id
_entity.type
_entity.pdbx_description
1 polymer ?
#
loop_
_entity_poly.entity_id
_entity_poly.type
_entity_poly.pdbx_seq_one_letter_code
_entity_poly.pdbx_strand_id
1 'polypeptide(L)'
;MRLQAEGSNTLRFGLPEQTAAYYSSMRLQAEGSNTLSFGLPEQTAAYYCSKHLQAEGSNTPSFGLPEQTAAYYSSMRLQAEGSNTLSFGLAQQTAAYYSSMRLQAEGSNTLSFGLAQQTAAYYSSKRLQA
;
A
#
# COMPACT_ATOMS: atom_id res chain seq x y z
N MET A 1 11.58 -8.44 1.81
CA MET A 1 12.12 -7.22 1.17
C MET A 1 11.86 -6.02 2.06
N ARG A 2 12.86 -5.16 2.27
CA ARG A 2 12.73 -3.89 2.98
C ARG A 2 13.28 -2.76 2.11
N LEU A 3 12.54 -1.67 1.96
CA LEU A 3 12.98 -0.43 1.33
C LEU A 3 12.81 0.72 2.33
N GLN A 4 13.83 1.56 2.45
CA GLN A 4 13.83 2.73 3.32
C GLN A 4 14.46 3.90 2.57
N ALA A 5 13.86 5.09 2.68
CA ALA A 5 14.44 6.30 2.14
C ALA A 5 14.08 7.52 3.01
N GLU A 6 15.01 8.48 3.07
CA GLU A 6 14.96 9.61 3.99
C GLU A 6 15.41 10.88 3.25
N GLY A 7 14.85 12.04 3.61
CA GLY A 7 15.39 13.35 3.24
C GLY A 7 15.28 13.74 1.76
N SER A 8 14.47 13.04 0.95
CA SER A 8 14.20 13.42 -0.44
C SER A 8 12.88 14.18 -0.55
N ASN A 9 12.85 15.22 -1.39
CA ASN A 9 11.62 15.97 -1.66
C ASN A 9 10.51 15.09 -2.26
N THR A 10 10.90 14.11 -3.08
CA THR A 10 10.00 13.14 -3.71
C THR A 10 10.60 11.73 -3.64
N LEU A 11 9.80 10.76 -3.17
CA LEU A 11 10.16 9.35 -3.16
C LEU A 11 9.17 8.55 -3.99
N ARG A 12 9.70 7.75 -4.92
CA ARG A 12 8.91 6.80 -5.73
C ARG A 12 9.52 5.43 -5.63
N PHE A 13 8.70 4.47 -5.23
CA PHE A 13 9.09 3.07 -5.16
C PHE A 13 8.24 2.28 -6.15
N GLY A 14 8.91 1.48 -6.97
CA GLY A 14 8.32 0.54 -7.91
C GLY A 14 9.09 -0.79 -7.88
N LEU A 15 8.42 -1.87 -8.24
CA LEU A 15 9.04 -3.16 -8.52
C LEU A 15 9.03 -3.42 -10.04
N PRO A 16 9.92 -4.28 -10.56
CA PRO A 16 9.82 -4.74 -11.95
C PRO A 16 8.59 -5.62 -12.16
N GLU A 17 8.01 -5.58 -13.37
CA GLU A 17 6.89 -6.43 -13.76
C GLU A 17 7.20 -7.91 -13.54
N GLN A 18 6.22 -8.62 -12.98
CA GLN A 18 6.33 -10.03 -12.65
C GLN A 18 5.01 -10.73 -12.94
N THR A 19 5.05 -11.80 -13.71
CA THR A 19 3.86 -12.64 -13.95
C THR A 19 3.33 -13.23 -12.64
N ALA A 20 4.25 -13.71 -11.79
CA ALA A 20 3.93 -14.25 -10.48
C ALA A 20 4.96 -13.77 -9.46
N ALA A 21 4.49 -13.44 -8.25
CA ALA A 21 5.38 -13.02 -7.18
C ALA A 21 4.98 -13.63 -5.84
N TYR A 22 5.99 -14.07 -5.08
CA TYR A 22 5.83 -14.50 -3.71
C TYR A 22 6.72 -13.65 -2.80
N TYR A 23 6.10 -12.96 -1.85
CA TYR A 23 6.79 -12.17 -0.85
C TYR A 23 6.39 -12.63 0.55
N SER A 24 7.33 -13.25 1.26
CA SER A 24 7.13 -13.59 2.68
C SER A 24 6.92 -12.33 3.53
N SER A 25 7.60 -11.24 3.21
CA SER A 25 7.39 -9.93 3.83
C SER A 25 7.87 -8.82 2.91
N MET A 26 7.10 -7.75 2.86
CA MET A 26 7.43 -6.51 2.15
C MET A 26 7.21 -5.34 3.10
N ARG A 27 8.29 -4.63 3.45
CA ARG A 27 8.23 -3.41 4.25
C ARG A 27 8.78 -2.24 3.46
N LEU A 28 8.02 -1.16 3.39
CA LEU A 28 8.48 0.11 2.84
C LEU A 28 8.28 1.20 3.87
N GLN A 29 9.32 2.00 4.07
CA GLN A 29 9.35 3.11 5.02
C GLN A 29 9.94 4.33 4.32
N ALA A 30 9.29 5.48 4.51
CA ALA A 30 9.80 6.74 4.02
C ALA A 30 9.59 7.83 5.07
N GLU A 31 10.62 8.65 5.28
CA GLU A 31 10.62 9.69 6.31
C GLU A 31 11.01 11.05 5.71
N GLY A 32 10.27 12.08 6.11
CA GLY A 32 10.59 13.48 5.80
C GLY A 32 10.53 13.86 4.32
N SER A 33 9.66 13.22 3.53
CA SER A 33 9.47 13.53 2.11
C SER A 33 8.26 14.43 1.86
N ASN A 34 8.35 15.43 0.99
CA ASN A 34 7.15 16.21 0.65
C ASN A 34 6.10 15.35 -0.05
N THR A 35 6.53 14.47 -0.95
CA THR A 35 5.63 13.53 -1.65
C THR A 35 6.22 12.13 -1.66
N LEU A 36 5.40 11.16 -1.26
CA LEU A 36 5.72 9.74 -1.35
C LEU A 36 4.70 9.06 -2.25
N SER A 37 5.16 8.31 -3.25
CA SER A 37 4.30 7.38 -3.99
C SER A 37 4.88 5.98 -3.99
N PHE A 38 4.08 5.04 -3.51
CA PHE A 38 4.33 3.62 -3.68
C PHE A 38 3.39 3.08 -4.75
N GLY A 39 3.95 2.50 -5.81
CA GLY A 39 3.22 1.75 -6.80
C GLY A 39 3.87 0.40 -6.99
N LEU A 40 3.07 -0.60 -7.31
CA LEU A 40 3.57 -1.87 -7.81
C LEU A 40 3.21 -1.99 -9.29
N PRO A 41 3.99 -2.74 -10.07
CA PRO A 41 3.64 -3.09 -11.43
C PRO A 41 2.49 -4.12 -11.43
N GLU A 42 1.83 -4.26 -12.58
CA GLU A 42 0.82 -5.29 -12.78
C GLU A 42 1.39 -6.69 -12.53
N GLN A 43 0.58 -7.54 -11.89
CA GLN A 43 0.95 -8.93 -11.59
C GLN A 43 -0.24 -9.83 -11.88
N THR A 44 -0.05 -10.91 -12.63
CA THR A 44 -1.13 -11.90 -12.85
C THR A 44 -1.50 -12.56 -11.52
N ALA A 45 -0.50 -13.00 -10.76
CA ALA A 45 -0.70 -13.61 -9.45
C ALA A 45 0.29 -13.09 -8.42
N ALA A 46 -0.17 -12.80 -7.22
CA ALA A 46 0.75 -12.44 -6.14
C ALA A 46 0.31 -12.95 -4.78
N TYR A 47 1.29 -13.43 -4.02
CA TYR A 47 1.11 -13.85 -2.64
C TYR A 47 2.02 -13.05 -1.72
N TYR A 48 1.41 -12.41 -0.73
CA TYR A 48 2.10 -11.63 0.29
C TYR A 48 1.70 -12.15 1.68
N CYS A 49 2.63 -12.73 2.45
CA CYS A 49 2.30 -13.03 3.85
C CYS A 49 2.12 -11.73 4.64
N SER A 50 2.99 -10.74 4.41
CA SER A 50 2.89 -9.45 5.08
C SER A 50 3.34 -8.32 4.18
N LYS A 51 2.51 -7.29 4.05
CA LYS A 51 2.86 -6.00 3.43
C LYS A 51 2.68 -4.88 4.45
N HIS A 52 3.75 -4.12 4.70
CA HIS A 52 3.74 -2.94 5.55
C HIS A 52 4.26 -1.73 4.79
N LEU A 53 3.45 -0.71 4.60
CA LEU A 53 3.89 0.58 4.06
C LEU A 53 3.71 1.65 5.13
N GLN A 54 4.76 2.43 5.35
CA GLN A 54 4.81 3.45 6.39
C GLN A 54 5.39 4.75 5.83
N ALA A 55 4.73 5.87 6.12
CA ALA A 55 5.20 7.20 5.79
C ALA A 55 5.17 8.09 7.04
N GLU A 56 6.29 8.67 7.43
CA GLU A 56 6.37 9.57 8.57
C GLU A 56 6.83 10.96 8.14
N GLY A 57 6.17 11.99 8.65
CA GLY A 57 6.49 13.38 8.34
C GLY A 57 6.41 13.72 6.85
N SER A 58 5.65 12.93 6.08
CA SER A 58 5.47 13.16 4.66
C SER A 58 4.20 13.95 4.40
N ASN A 59 4.25 15.05 3.63
CA ASN A 59 3.08 15.90 3.45
C ASN A 59 1.96 15.19 2.67
N THR A 60 2.30 14.46 1.60
CA THR A 60 1.33 13.80 0.72
C THR A 60 1.68 12.34 0.37
N PRO A 61 1.67 11.41 1.33
CA PRO A 61 1.82 9.98 1.04
C PRO A 61 0.66 9.44 0.19
N SER A 62 1.04 8.71 -0.86
CA SER A 62 0.13 7.97 -1.73
C SER A 62 0.58 6.52 -1.86
N PHE A 63 -0.30 5.58 -1.55
CA PHE A 63 -0.04 4.16 -1.65
C PHE A 63 -1.01 3.53 -2.64
N GLY A 64 -0.47 2.99 -3.74
CA GLY A 64 -1.20 2.26 -4.77
C GLY A 64 -0.88 0.76 -4.71
N LEU A 65 -1.92 -0.08 -4.72
CA LEU A 65 -1.78 -1.48 -5.12
C LEU A 65 -1.93 -1.64 -6.64
N PRO A 66 -1.25 -2.63 -7.24
CA PRO A 66 -1.27 -2.83 -8.68
C PRO A 66 -2.56 -3.50 -9.15
N GLU A 67 -2.79 -3.48 -10.45
CA GLU A 67 -3.80 -4.37 -11.03
C GLU A 67 -3.35 -5.83 -10.90
N GLN A 68 -4.28 -6.70 -10.46
CA GLN A 68 -3.98 -8.11 -10.23
C GLN A 68 -5.15 -9.00 -10.62
N THR A 69 -4.88 -10.08 -11.36
CA THR A 69 -5.92 -11.11 -11.60
C THR A 69 -6.21 -11.87 -10.32
N ALA A 70 -5.18 -12.31 -9.60
CA ALA A 70 -5.33 -13.00 -8.33
C ALA A 70 -4.32 -12.48 -7.30
N ALA A 71 -4.82 -12.11 -6.12
CA ALA A 71 -3.97 -11.62 -5.04
C ALA A 71 -4.37 -12.22 -3.70
N TYR A 72 -3.37 -12.66 -2.93
CA TYR A 72 -3.56 -13.07 -1.56
C TYR A 72 -2.63 -12.28 -0.63
N TYR A 73 -3.23 -11.70 0.39
CA TYR A 73 -2.55 -10.96 1.44
C TYR A 73 -2.94 -11.54 2.79
N SER A 74 -2.01 -12.18 3.53
CA SER A 74 -2.34 -12.57 4.91
C SER A 74 -2.49 -11.32 5.77
N SER A 75 -1.58 -10.37 5.64
CA SER A 75 -1.65 -9.10 6.36
C SER A 75 -1.20 -7.95 5.49
N MET A 76 -2.01 -6.89 5.48
CA MET A 76 -1.68 -5.60 4.88
C MET A 76 -1.86 -4.51 5.92
N ARG A 77 -0.80 -3.75 6.18
CA ARG A 77 -0.83 -2.57 7.02
C ARG A 77 -0.27 -1.37 6.26
N LEU A 78 -1.02 -0.28 6.27
CA LEU A 78 -0.65 0.99 5.69
C LEU A 78 -0.76 2.03 6.79
N GLN A 79 0.30 2.79 6.99
CA GLN A 79 0.42 3.75 8.08
C GLN A 79 0.99 5.06 7.55
N ALA A 80 0.38 6.17 7.92
CA ALA A 80 0.99 7.48 7.77
C ALA A 80 0.84 8.30 9.05
N GLU A 81 1.92 8.97 9.44
CA GLU A 81 1.95 9.81 10.64
C GLU A 81 2.44 11.22 10.29
N GLY A 82 1.73 12.23 10.80
CA GLY A 82 2.08 13.64 10.61
C GLY A 82 2.02 14.09 9.14
N SER A 83 1.11 13.53 8.35
CA SER A 83 0.92 13.91 6.95
C SER A 83 -0.21 14.93 6.79
N ASN A 84 -0.18 15.79 5.76
CA ASN A 84 -1.34 16.65 5.48
C ASN A 84 -2.45 15.86 4.79
N THR A 85 -2.06 15.03 3.80
CA THR A 85 -2.99 14.22 3.01
C THR A 85 -2.46 12.81 2.84
N LEU A 86 -3.22 11.81 3.30
CA LEU A 86 -2.98 10.42 2.96
C LEU A 86 -3.94 9.97 1.85
N SER A 87 -3.38 9.42 0.77
CA SER A 87 -4.14 8.76 -0.29
C SER A 87 -3.82 7.28 -0.35
N PHE A 88 -4.86 6.46 -0.43
CA PHE A 88 -4.73 5.03 -0.69
C PHE A 88 -5.59 4.64 -1.89
N GLY A 89 -4.99 3.95 -2.85
CA GLY A 89 -5.66 3.41 -4.02
C GLY A 89 -5.48 1.90 -4.14
N LEU A 90 -6.58 1.18 -4.29
CA LEU A 90 -6.53 -0.16 -4.87
C LEU A 90 -6.83 -0.06 -6.36
N ALA A 91 -5.92 -0.51 -7.21
CA ALA A 91 -6.22 -0.71 -8.63
C ALA A 91 -7.09 -1.96 -8.83
N GLN A 92 -7.45 -2.26 -10.09
CA GLN A 92 -8.38 -3.33 -10.39
C GLN A 92 -7.89 -4.70 -9.92
N GLN A 93 -8.76 -5.43 -9.23
CA GLN A 93 -8.45 -6.80 -8.82
C GLN A 93 -9.60 -7.73 -9.21
N THR A 94 -9.32 -8.77 -10.00
CA THR A 94 -10.35 -9.74 -10.36
C THR A 94 -10.70 -10.62 -9.16
N ALA A 95 -9.70 -11.15 -8.46
CA ALA A 95 -9.89 -11.89 -7.21
C ALA A 95 -8.84 -11.46 -6.19
N ALA A 96 -9.28 -10.94 -5.04
CA ALA A 96 -8.39 -10.57 -3.96
C ALA A 96 -8.87 -11.12 -2.62
N TYR A 97 -7.95 -11.72 -1.87
CA TYR A 97 -8.19 -12.17 -0.51
C TYR A 97 -7.25 -11.46 0.45
N TYR A 98 -7.83 -10.85 1.48
CA TYR A 98 -7.12 -10.19 2.56
C TYR A 98 -7.53 -10.86 3.89
N SER A 99 -6.60 -11.51 4.59
CA SER A 99 -6.95 -12.00 5.95
C SER A 99 -7.09 -10.82 6.90
N SER A 100 -6.17 -9.85 6.81
CA SER A 100 -6.24 -8.61 7.58
C SER A 100 -5.79 -7.43 6.75
N MET A 101 -6.62 -6.38 6.69
CA MET A 101 -6.25 -5.08 6.16
C MET A 101 -6.39 -4.01 7.25
N ARG A 102 -5.32 -3.27 7.50
CA ARG A 102 -5.29 -2.14 8.43
C ARG A 102 -4.77 -0.89 7.73
N LEU A 103 -5.55 0.17 7.85
CA LEU A 103 -5.24 1.50 7.36
C LEU A 103 -5.20 2.42 8.57
N GLN A 104 -4.10 3.13 8.75
CA GLN A 104 -3.88 4.03 9.87
C GLN A 104 -3.33 5.35 9.34
N ALA A 105 -4.02 6.43 9.65
CA ALA A 105 -3.51 7.78 9.51
C ALA A 105 -3.52 8.38 10.91
N GLU A 106 -2.44 9.00 11.35
CA GLU A 106 -2.41 9.72 12.62
C GLU A 106 -1.87 11.13 12.38
N GLY A 107 -2.60 12.13 12.86
CA GLY A 107 -2.26 13.53 12.59
C GLY A 107 -2.47 13.93 11.13
N SER A 108 -3.26 13.16 10.37
CA SER A 108 -3.61 13.49 8.99
C SER A 108 -4.82 14.41 8.90
N ASN A 109 -4.67 15.54 8.21
CA ASN A 109 -5.79 16.47 7.98
C ASN A 109 -6.79 15.94 6.95
N THR A 110 -6.31 15.13 5.99
CA THR A 110 -7.16 14.56 4.94
C THR A 110 -6.78 13.10 4.70
N LEU A 111 -7.80 12.25 4.63
CA LEU A 111 -7.68 10.84 4.28
C LEU A 111 -8.56 10.57 3.07
N SER A 112 -7.97 10.03 2.01
CA SER A 112 -8.67 9.58 0.80
C SER A 112 -8.41 8.10 0.56
N PHE A 113 -9.49 7.33 0.42
CA PHE A 113 -9.44 5.90 0.14
C PHE A 113 -10.24 5.60 -1.13
N GLY A 114 -9.54 5.23 -2.20
CA GLY A 114 -10.11 4.84 -3.48
C GLY A 114 -10.02 3.33 -3.68
N LEU A 115 -11.14 2.72 -4.03
CA LEU A 115 -11.19 1.36 -4.57
C LEU A 115 -11.52 1.47 -6.05
N ALA A 116 -10.65 0.99 -6.92
CA ALA A 116 -11.04 0.65 -8.28
C ALA A 116 -11.94 -0.60 -8.28
N GLN A 117 -12.42 -1.02 -9.46
CA GLN A 117 -13.25 -2.21 -9.60
C GLN A 117 -12.56 -3.45 -9.01
N GLN A 118 -13.21 -4.05 -8.02
CA GLN A 118 -12.90 -5.40 -7.56
C GLN A 118 -14.02 -6.32 -8.03
N THR A 119 -13.72 -7.32 -8.85
CA THR A 119 -14.74 -8.29 -9.29
C THR A 119 -15.14 -9.21 -8.14
N ALA A 120 -14.15 -9.66 -7.36
CA ALA A 120 -14.36 -10.39 -6.12
C ALA A 120 -13.27 -10.02 -5.10
N ALA A 121 -13.68 -9.44 -3.97
CA ALA A 121 -12.79 -9.15 -2.86
C ALA A 121 -13.33 -9.72 -1.56
N TYR A 122 -12.48 -10.44 -0.83
CA TYR A 122 -12.78 -10.99 0.48
C TYR A 122 -11.84 -10.42 1.52
N TYR A 123 -12.39 -9.92 2.62
CA TYR A 123 -11.66 -9.42 3.77
C TYR A 123 -12.12 -10.20 5.01
N SER A 124 -11.21 -10.92 5.68
CA SER A 124 -11.57 -11.53 6.97
C SER A 124 -11.63 -10.47 8.08
N SER A 125 -10.77 -9.45 7.97
CA SER A 125 -10.78 -8.27 8.82
C SER A 125 -10.34 -7.04 8.03
N LYS A 126 -11.04 -5.93 8.20
CA LYS A 126 -10.71 -4.63 7.62
C LYS A 126 -10.87 -3.55 8.69
N ARG A 127 -9.83 -2.76 8.93
CA ARG A 127 -9.85 -1.65 9.89
C ARG A 127 -9.30 -0.38 9.26
N LEU A 128 -10.02 0.71 9.45
CA LEU A 128 -9.59 2.07 9.13
C LEU A 128 -9.52 2.88 10.43
N GLN A 129 -8.41 3.57 10.63
CA GLN A 129 -8.15 4.46 11.75
C GLN A 129 -7.53 5.74 11.18
N ALA A 130 -8.01 6.89 11.61
CA ALA A 130 -7.58 8.22 11.18
C ALA A 130 -7.29 9.10 12.41
#